data_AF-A0A4S4FPM8-F1
#
_entry.id   AF-A0A4S4FPM8-F1
#
_cell.length_a   1.000
_cell.length_b   1.000
_cell.length_c   1.000
_cell.angle_alpha   90.00
_cell.angle_beta   90.00
_cell.angle_gamma   90.00
#
_symmetry.space_group_name_H-M   'P 1'
#
loop_
_entity.id
_entity.type
_entity.pdbx_description
1 polymer ?
#
loop_
_entity_poly.entity_id
_entity_poly.type
_entity_poly.pdbx_seq_one_letter_code
_entity_poly.pdbx_strand_id
1 'polypeptide(L)'
;MTGARTALGGPAEDLLLAYRGTAYFLRWLALLPERAYDEPGAPASECDRRTTIATVGYDARGWARLAEQLREGREHPATFAPGEREAAIVSGATLPPRALRHLVEHSAVHLAVEWRDLPASAWHGRSVDGTGQSLAIADTPWLRARQTWLAAVDLGSGASVADFPSAVLDRLMVEA
;
A
#
# COMPACT_ATOMS: atom_id res chain seq x y z
N MET A 1 19.66 -15.27 0.52
CA MET A 1 18.78 -16.09 -0.35
C MET A 1 18.22 -15.18 -1.42
N THR A 2 18.54 -15.42 -2.69
CA THR A 2 18.02 -14.62 -3.81
C THR A 2 16.56 -15.04 -4.02
N GLY A 3 15.62 -14.24 -3.55
CA GLY A 3 14.17 -14.49 -3.70
C GLY A 3 13.78 -14.60 -5.18
N ALA A 4 12.73 -15.37 -5.46
CA ALA A 4 12.25 -15.57 -6.82
C ALA A 4 11.88 -14.23 -7.48
N ARG A 5 12.37 -14.00 -8.71
CA ARG A 5 12.04 -12.81 -9.51
C ARG A 5 11.00 -13.15 -10.57
N THR A 6 10.13 -12.19 -10.90
CA THR A 6 9.21 -12.32 -12.04
C THR A 6 9.97 -12.30 -13.35
N ALA A 7 9.32 -12.64 -14.47
CA ALA A 7 9.89 -12.49 -15.81
C ALA A 7 10.34 -11.05 -16.12
N LEU A 8 9.79 -10.07 -15.39
CA LEU A 8 10.12 -8.66 -15.48
C LEU A 8 11.05 -8.18 -14.36
N GLY A 9 11.64 -9.08 -13.57
CA GLY A 9 12.66 -8.75 -12.59
C GLY A 9 12.16 -8.22 -11.23
N GLY A 10 10.86 -8.12 -11.00
CA GLY A 10 10.28 -7.74 -9.69
C GLY A 10 10.31 -8.89 -8.67
N PRO A 11 10.16 -8.61 -7.36
CA PRO A 11 10.14 -9.66 -6.32
C PRO A 11 8.83 -10.44 -6.37
N ALA A 12 8.85 -11.64 -6.93
CA ALA A 12 7.63 -12.38 -7.28
C ALA A 12 6.79 -12.77 -6.04
N GLU A 13 7.45 -13.19 -4.97
CA GLU A 13 6.79 -13.59 -3.73
C GLU A 13 6.11 -12.40 -3.05
N ASP A 14 6.81 -11.27 -2.93
CA ASP A 14 6.27 -10.06 -2.32
C ASP A 14 5.13 -9.46 -3.16
N LEU A 15 5.21 -9.51 -4.48
CA LEU A 15 4.10 -9.12 -5.37
C LEU A 15 2.86 -9.98 -5.14
N LEU A 16 3.02 -11.30 -5.03
CA LEU A 16 1.90 -12.20 -4.72
C LEU A 16 1.26 -11.88 -3.37
N LEU A 17 2.08 -11.62 -2.34
CA LEU A 17 1.59 -11.23 -1.02
C LEU A 17 0.86 -9.87 -1.07
N ALA A 18 1.38 -8.90 -1.83
CA ALA A 18 0.77 -7.59 -2.02
C ALA A 18 -0.60 -7.68 -2.70
N TYR A 19 -0.72 -8.49 -3.76
CA TYR A 19 -1.98 -8.69 -4.46
C TYR A 19 -3.02 -9.37 -3.58
N ARG A 20 -2.62 -10.42 -2.83
CA ARG A 20 -3.51 -11.11 -1.89
C ARG A 20 -3.97 -10.20 -0.74
N GLY A 21 -3.04 -9.46 -0.15
CA GLY A 21 -3.36 -8.49 0.92
C GLY A 21 -4.30 -7.40 0.42
N THR A 22 -4.07 -6.88 -0.80
CA THR A 22 -4.95 -5.88 -1.42
C THR A 22 -6.36 -6.43 -1.63
N ALA A 23 -6.49 -7.64 -2.18
CA ALA A 23 -7.79 -8.29 -2.36
C ALA A 23 -8.51 -8.54 -1.03
N TYR A 24 -7.77 -8.97 0.00
CA TYR A 24 -8.27 -9.18 1.35
C TYR A 24 -8.80 -7.89 1.98
N PHE A 25 -8.02 -6.79 1.90
CA PHE A 25 -8.43 -5.47 2.36
C PHE A 25 -9.69 -4.97 1.64
N LEU A 26 -9.72 -5.05 0.30
CA LEU A 26 -10.86 -4.61 -0.50
C LEU A 26 -12.15 -5.36 -0.13
N ARG A 27 -12.07 -6.67 0.16
CA ARG A 27 -13.22 -7.45 0.62
C ARG A 27 -13.79 -6.88 1.93
N TRP A 28 -12.94 -6.62 2.91
CA TRP A 28 -13.37 -6.10 4.22
C TRP A 28 -13.81 -4.63 4.17
N LEU A 29 -13.20 -3.84 3.29
CA LEU A 29 -13.65 -2.48 3.00
C LEU A 29 -15.05 -2.48 2.35
N ALA A 30 -15.30 -3.41 1.42
CA ALA A 30 -16.59 -3.54 0.75
C ALA A 30 -17.74 -3.83 1.74
N LEU A 31 -17.47 -4.62 2.77
CA LEU A 31 -18.43 -5.00 3.82
C LEU A 31 -18.68 -3.93 4.88
N LEU A 32 -17.85 -2.89 4.97
CA LEU A 32 -18.01 -1.81 5.94
C LEU A 32 -19.27 -0.98 5.57
N PRO A 33 -20.27 -0.78 6.43
CA PRO A 33 -21.40 0.08 6.08
C PRO A 33 -20.99 1.57 6.13
N GLU A 34 -21.62 2.44 5.31
CA GLU A 34 -21.24 3.87 5.23
C GLU A 34 -21.26 4.57 6.60
N ARG A 35 -22.25 4.25 7.45
CA ARG A 35 -22.36 4.78 8.83
C ARG A 35 -21.18 4.44 9.75
N ALA A 36 -20.41 3.41 9.41
CA ALA A 36 -19.30 2.93 10.22
C ALA A 36 -17.98 3.62 9.89
N TYR A 37 -17.92 4.48 8.86
CA TYR A 37 -16.68 5.18 8.50
C TYR A 37 -16.23 6.17 9.56
N ASP A 38 -17.19 6.77 10.28
CA ASP A 38 -16.94 7.74 11.34
C ASP A 38 -16.66 7.09 12.70
N GLU A 39 -16.71 5.75 12.77
CA GLU A 39 -16.39 5.01 14.00
C GLU A 39 -14.86 4.81 14.14
N PRO A 40 -14.36 4.62 15.37
CA PRO A 40 -12.98 4.21 15.60
C PRO A 40 -12.61 2.94 14.82
N GLY A 41 -11.30 2.76 14.57
CA GLY A 41 -10.76 1.49 14.10
C GLY A 41 -10.86 0.39 15.15
N ALA A 42 -10.19 -0.73 14.91
CA ALA A 42 -10.01 -1.78 15.91
C ALA A 42 -9.36 -1.20 17.18
N PRO A 43 -9.59 -1.79 18.39
CA PRO A 43 -9.08 -1.23 19.64
C PRO A 43 -7.55 -1.02 19.71
N ALA A 44 -6.78 -1.78 18.92
CA ALA A 44 -5.33 -1.66 18.83
C ALA A 44 -4.86 -0.71 17.71
N SER A 45 -5.77 -0.18 16.89
CA SER A 45 -5.46 0.77 15.82
C SER A 45 -5.22 2.16 16.40
N GLU A 46 -4.13 2.80 15.98
CA GLU A 46 -3.83 4.20 16.31
C GLU A 46 -4.67 5.20 15.49
N CYS A 47 -5.29 4.73 14.41
CA CYS A 47 -6.05 5.55 13.46
C CYS A 47 -7.53 5.17 13.42
N ASP A 48 -8.38 6.15 13.11
CA ASP A 48 -9.77 5.89 12.74
C ASP A 48 -9.89 5.24 11.35
N ARG A 49 -11.08 4.71 11.04
CA ARG A 49 -11.30 3.99 9.77
C ARG A 49 -11.05 4.86 8.55
N ARG A 50 -11.44 6.14 8.58
CA ARG A 50 -11.24 7.07 7.45
C ARG A 50 -9.76 7.30 7.17
N THR A 51 -8.99 7.55 8.21
CA THR A 51 -7.55 7.78 8.14
C THR A 51 -6.83 6.52 7.66
N THR A 52 -7.22 5.34 8.14
CA THR A 52 -6.71 4.06 7.64
C THR A 52 -7.01 3.89 6.15
N ILE A 53 -8.24 4.12 5.71
CA ILE A 53 -8.64 3.97 4.29
C ILE A 53 -7.93 4.97 3.39
N ALA A 54 -7.84 6.24 3.81
CA ALA A 54 -7.12 7.29 3.10
C ALA A 54 -5.63 6.92 2.97
N THR A 55 -4.99 6.50 4.06
CA THR A 55 -3.58 6.07 4.07
C THR A 55 -3.33 4.95 3.06
N VAL A 56 -4.15 3.89 3.07
CA VAL A 56 -4.04 2.77 2.11
C VAL A 56 -4.16 3.23 0.66
N GLY A 57 -5.05 4.20 0.38
CA GLY A 57 -5.25 4.73 -0.96
C GLY A 57 -4.12 5.65 -1.44
N TYR A 58 -3.66 6.57 -0.60
CA TYR A 58 -2.60 7.50 -0.97
C TYR A 58 -1.23 6.83 -1.04
N ASP A 59 -0.92 5.88 -0.16
CA ASP A 59 0.34 5.13 -0.27
C ASP A 59 0.43 4.36 -1.59
N ALA A 60 -0.68 3.74 -2.02
CA ALA A 60 -0.74 3.10 -3.33
C ALA A 60 -0.50 4.08 -4.48
N ARG A 61 -1.06 5.29 -4.42
CA ARG A 61 -0.79 6.35 -5.41
C ARG A 61 0.66 6.78 -5.41
N GLY A 62 1.26 6.96 -4.23
CA GLY A 62 2.66 7.34 -4.10
C GLY A 62 3.60 6.29 -4.70
N TRP A 63 3.35 5.01 -4.43
CA TRP A 63 4.14 3.92 -5.02
C TRP A 63 3.92 3.78 -6.53
N ALA A 64 2.70 4.02 -7.02
CA ALA A 64 2.41 3.99 -8.45
C ALA A 64 3.16 5.13 -9.17
N ARG A 65 3.13 6.34 -8.62
CA ARG A 65 3.89 7.50 -9.11
C ARG A 65 5.40 7.22 -9.13
N LEU A 66 5.94 6.55 -8.12
CA LEU A 66 7.35 6.15 -8.11
C LEU A 66 7.66 5.17 -9.25
N ALA A 67 6.84 4.14 -9.44
CA ALA A 67 7.01 3.17 -10.52
C ALA A 67 6.92 3.85 -11.91
N GLU A 68 5.94 4.72 -12.12
CA GLU A 68 5.79 5.53 -13.33
C GLU A 68 7.05 6.35 -13.61
N GLN A 69 7.52 7.13 -12.62
CA GLN A 69 8.70 7.99 -12.80
C GLN A 69 9.99 7.19 -13.07
N LEU A 70 10.14 6.02 -12.46
CA LEU A 70 11.26 5.13 -12.73
C LEU A 70 11.18 4.51 -14.13
N ARG A 71 9.97 4.17 -14.58
CA ARG A 71 9.72 3.71 -15.96
C ARG A 71 10.04 4.80 -16.99
N GLU A 72 9.75 6.06 -16.66
CA GLU A 72 10.10 7.24 -17.45
C GLU A 72 11.59 7.62 -17.40
N GLY A 73 12.37 7.03 -16.49
CA GLY A 73 13.79 7.35 -16.32
C GLY A 73 14.06 8.72 -15.68
N ARG A 74 13.15 9.21 -14.83
CA ARG A 74 13.34 10.48 -14.11
C ARG A 74 14.56 10.44 -13.18
N GLU A 75 15.32 11.54 -13.13
CA GLU A 75 16.55 11.65 -12.33
C GLU A 75 16.30 11.67 -10.82
N HIS A 76 15.20 12.29 -10.38
CA HIS A 76 14.85 12.44 -8.97
C HIS A 76 13.42 11.95 -8.69
N PRO A 77 13.20 10.63 -8.76
CA PRO A 77 11.88 10.07 -8.59
C PRO A 77 11.43 10.14 -7.12
N ALA A 78 10.20 10.54 -6.90
CA ALA A 78 9.60 10.75 -5.58
C ALA A 78 8.18 10.17 -5.54
N THR A 79 7.83 9.53 -4.43
CA THR A 79 6.43 9.15 -4.15
C THR A 79 5.59 10.41 -3.92
N PHE A 80 6.12 11.35 -3.14
CA PHE A 80 5.50 12.59 -2.72
C PHE A 80 6.55 13.70 -2.56
N ALA A 81 6.13 14.94 -2.76
CA ALA A 81 6.89 16.09 -2.25
C ALA A 81 6.80 16.15 -0.70
N PRO A 82 7.74 16.85 -0.03
CA PRO A 82 7.71 16.98 1.43
C PRO A 82 6.36 17.51 1.95
N GLY A 83 5.74 16.77 2.87
CA GLY A 83 4.44 17.11 3.47
C GLY A 83 3.20 16.86 2.59
N GLU A 84 3.38 16.51 1.31
CA GLU A 84 2.27 16.26 0.38
C GLU A 84 1.46 15.04 0.80
N ARG A 85 2.13 13.99 1.28
CA ARG A 85 1.50 12.76 1.73
C ARG A 85 0.57 12.99 2.92
N GLU A 86 1.07 13.64 3.96
CA GLU A 86 0.33 13.88 5.20
C GLU A 86 -0.88 14.77 4.92
N ALA A 87 -0.70 15.84 4.14
CA ALA A 87 -1.79 16.72 3.73
C ALA A 87 -2.86 15.96 2.91
N ALA A 88 -2.43 15.08 2.01
CA ALA A 88 -3.34 14.27 1.20
C ALA A 88 -4.15 13.29 2.06
N ILE A 89 -3.54 12.64 3.06
CA ILE A 89 -4.24 11.73 3.97
C ILE A 89 -5.24 12.49 4.84
N VAL A 90 -4.84 13.61 5.45
CA VAL A 90 -5.73 14.44 6.28
C VAL A 90 -6.91 14.96 5.47
N SER A 91 -6.66 15.49 4.28
CA SER A 91 -7.74 15.95 3.39
C SER A 91 -8.62 14.78 2.95
N GLY A 92 -7.99 13.67 2.56
CA GLY A 92 -8.66 12.46 2.10
C GLY A 92 -9.60 11.83 3.11
N ALA A 93 -9.22 11.81 4.39
CA ALA A 93 -10.05 11.28 5.48
C ALA A 93 -11.41 12.00 5.59
N THR A 94 -11.51 13.25 5.11
CA THR A 94 -12.76 14.02 5.10
C THR A 94 -13.71 13.69 3.94
N LEU A 95 -13.25 12.90 2.95
CA LEU A 95 -14.05 12.56 1.77
C LEU A 95 -15.27 11.69 2.10
N PRO A 96 -16.36 11.75 1.32
CA PRO A 96 -17.49 10.84 1.49
C PRO A 96 -17.06 9.36 1.39
N PRO A 97 -17.71 8.41 2.11
CA PRO A 97 -17.34 7.00 2.10
C PRO A 97 -17.15 6.38 0.72
N ARG A 98 -18.00 6.75 -0.25
CA ARG A 98 -17.90 6.29 -1.65
C ARG A 98 -16.63 6.79 -2.33
N ALA A 99 -16.24 8.04 -2.11
CA ALA A 99 -15.01 8.60 -2.67
C ALA A 99 -13.77 7.92 -2.06
N LEU A 100 -13.79 7.59 -0.77
CA LEU A 100 -12.73 6.81 -0.13
C LEU A 100 -12.60 5.39 -0.71
N ARG A 101 -13.72 4.71 -1.00
CA ARG A 101 -13.68 3.40 -1.69
C ARG A 101 -13.06 3.52 -3.07
N HIS A 102 -13.54 4.46 -3.87
CA HIS A 102 -13.02 4.68 -5.22
C HIS A 102 -11.54 5.07 -5.22
N LEU A 103 -11.09 5.85 -4.22
CA LEU A 103 -9.68 6.15 -4.02
C LEU A 103 -8.86 4.86 -3.88
N VAL A 104 -9.26 3.95 -2.98
CA VAL A 104 -8.54 2.68 -2.75
C VAL A 104 -8.61 1.77 -3.98
N GLU A 105 -9.80 1.58 -4.54
CA GLU A 105 -10.01 0.70 -5.72
C GLU A 105 -9.15 1.16 -6.90
N HIS A 106 -9.22 2.45 -7.23
CA HIS A 106 -8.49 3.00 -8.36
C HIS A 106 -6.98 2.96 -8.14
N SER A 107 -6.50 3.37 -6.96
CA SER A 107 -5.07 3.36 -6.65
C SER A 107 -4.49 1.95 -6.59
N ALA A 108 -5.24 0.96 -6.11
CA ALA A 108 -4.84 -0.44 -6.11
C ALA A 108 -4.64 -0.98 -7.54
N VAL A 109 -5.59 -0.71 -8.44
CA VAL A 109 -5.50 -1.11 -9.85
C VAL A 109 -4.32 -0.40 -10.53
N HIS A 110 -4.19 0.91 -10.33
CA HIS A 110 -3.11 1.69 -10.94
C HIS A 110 -1.72 1.20 -10.49
N LEU A 111 -1.52 0.97 -9.19
CA LEU A 111 -0.27 0.42 -8.67
C LEU A 111 0.05 -0.95 -9.25
N ALA A 112 -0.96 -1.84 -9.34
CA ALA A 112 -0.76 -3.17 -9.92
C ALA A 112 -0.34 -3.11 -11.38
N VAL A 113 -0.91 -2.18 -12.16
CA VAL A 113 -0.54 -1.91 -13.55
C VAL A 113 0.90 -1.39 -13.63
N GLU A 114 1.27 -0.39 -12.84
CA GLU A 114 2.63 0.18 -12.89
C GLU A 114 3.69 -0.85 -12.51
N TRP A 115 3.46 -1.69 -11.49
CA TRP A 115 4.40 -2.79 -11.18
C TRP A 115 4.49 -3.83 -12.30
N ARG A 116 3.36 -4.19 -12.91
CA ARG A 116 3.33 -5.16 -14.01
C ARG A 116 4.08 -4.61 -15.23
N ASP A 117 4.00 -3.31 -15.48
CA ASP A 117 4.59 -2.69 -16.67
C ASP A 117 6.00 -2.14 -16.40
N LEU A 118 6.50 -2.26 -15.17
CA LEU A 118 7.84 -1.81 -14.79
C LEU A 118 8.92 -2.72 -15.40
N PRO A 119 9.84 -2.18 -16.23
CA PRO A 119 10.88 -2.99 -16.85
C PRO A 119 11.92 -3.48 -15.83
N ALA A 120 12.57 -4.60 -16.13
CA ALA A 120 13.53 -5.25 -15.23
C ALA A 120 14.67 -4.34 -14.75
N SER A 121 15.13 -3.40 -15.58
CA SER A 121 16.12 -2.40 -15.18
C SER A 121 15.59 -1.46 -14.10
N ALA A 122 14.36 -0.96 -14.26
CA ALA A 122 13.75 0.03 -13.37
C ALA A 122 13.45 -0.53 -11.96
N TRP A 123 13.34 -1.85 -11.79
CA TRP A 123 13.24 -2.49 -10.47
C TRP A 123 14.44 -2.25 -9.54
N HIS A 124 15.58 -1.79 -10.06
CA HIS A 124 16.74 -1.39 -9.27
C HIS A 124 16.69 0.09 -8.85
N GLY A 125 15.68 0.83 -9.31
CA GLY A 125 15.46 2.23 -9.03
C GLY A 125 15.06 2.51 -7.57
N ARG A 126 15.34 3.73 -7.13
CA ARG A 126 15.06 4.18 -5.77
C ARG A 126 14.50 5.59 -5.79
N SER A 127 13.57 5.86 -4.90
CA SER A 127 13.25 7.22 -4.49
C SER A 127 14.26 7.70 -3.46
N VAL A 128 14.51 9.01 -3.44
CA VAL A 128 15.26 9.69 -2.38
C VAL A 128 14.44 10.90 -1.97
N ASP A 129 14.07 10.99 -0.71
CA ASP A 129 13.38 12.18 -0.19
C ASP A 129 14.38 13.28 0.19
N GLY A 130 13.85 14.47 0.50
CA GLY A 130 14.66 15.63 0.87
C GLY A 130 15.45 15.48 2.18
N THR A 131 15.24 14.41 2.93
CA THR A 131 15.97 14.08 4.17
C THR A 131 17.06 13.02 3.96
N GLY A 132 17.19 12.51 2.73
CA GLY A 132 18.14 11.46 2.37
C GLY A 132 17.65 10.05 2.67
N GLN A 133 16.40 9.87 3.09
CA GLN A 133 15.82 8.54 3.17
C GLN A 133 15.56 8.01 1.75
N SER A 134 15.90 6.75 1.53
CA SER A 134 15.74 6.11 0.24
C SER A 134 14.75 4.95 0.32
N LEU A 135 13.86 4.87 -0.66
CA LEU A 135 12.91 3.78 -0.83
C LEU A 135 13.22 3.06 -2.15
N ALA A 136 13.59 1.77 -2.10
CA ALA A 136 13.71 1.00 -3.33
C ALA A 136 12.32 0.63 -3.86
N ILE A 137 12.13 0.70 -5.18
CA ILE A 137 10.86 0.25 -5.76
C ILE A 137 10.62 -1.24 -5.50
N ALA A 138 11.69 -2.03 -5.40
CA ALA A 138 11.66 -3.44 -5.04
C ALA A 138 11.13 -3.71 -3.62
N ASP A 139 11.15 -2.73 -2.71
CA ASP A 139 10.62 -2.90 -1.35
C ASP A 139 9.11 -2.63 -1.30
N THR A 140 8.57 -1.87 -2.27
CA THR A 140 7.16 -1.44 -2.27
C THR A 140 6.14 -2.59 -2.28
N PRO A 141 6.37 -3.76 -2.92
CA PRO A 141 5.45 -4.88 -2.82
C PRO A 141 5.31 -5.41 -1.39
N TRP A 142 6.40 -5.55 -0.64
CA TRP A 142 6.33 -5.93 0.77
C TRP A 142 5.63 -4.86 1.61
N LEU A 143 5.97 -3.58 1.43
CA LEU A 143 5.32 -2.49 2.15
C LEU A 143 3.81 -2.47 1.91
N ARG A 144 3.37 -2.75 0.68
CA ARG A 144 1.95 -2.89 0.34
C ARG A 144 1.31 -4.11 0.99
N ALA A 145 1.99 -5.25 0.97
CA ALA A 145 1.50 -6.47 1.62
C ALA A 145 1.29 -6.21 3.12
N ARG A 146 2.33 -5.75 3.82
CA ARG A 146 2.27 -5.37 5.24
C ARG A 146 1.13 -4.41 5.53
N GLN A 147 1.05 -3.32 4.77
CA GLN A 147 0.00 -2.31 4.93
C GLN A 147 -1.40 -2.91 4.80
N THR A 148 -1.67 -3.64 3.72
CA THR A 148 -3.04 -4.08 3.41
C THR A 148 -3.54 -5.20 4.31
N TRP A 149 -2.65 -6.12 4.74
CA TRP A 149 -3.00 -7.15 5.71
C TRP A 149 -3.34 -6.53 7.08
N LEU A 150 -2.48 -5.64 7.59
CA LEU A 150 -2.71 -4.96 8.88
C LEU A 150 -3.93 -4.04 8.83
N ALA A 151 -4.03 -3.21 7.79
CA ALA A 151 -5.14 -2.27 7.65
C ALA A 151 -6.51 -2.97 7.60
N ALA A 152 -6.58 -4.20 7.07
CA ALA A 152 -7.82 -4.97 7.07
C ALA A 152 -8.28 -5.28 8.51
N VAL A 153 -7.35 -5.61 9.41
CA VAL A 153 -7.61 -5.83 10.83
C VAL A 153 -7.95 -4.50 11.51
N ASP A 154 -7.21 -3.43 11.20
CA ASP A 154 -7.42 -2.10 11.78
C ASP A 154 -8.78 -1.48 11.43
N LEU A 155 -9.41 -1.89 10.32
CA LEU A 155 -10.79 -1.51 10.02
C LEU A 155 -11.78 -2.02 11.09
N GLY A 156 -11.45 -3.08 11.83
CA GLY A 156 -12.34 -3.65 12.84
C GLY A 156 -13.66 -4.16 12.25
N SER A 157 -13.67 -4.59 10.98
CA SER A 157 -14.86 -5.07 10.26
C SER A 157 -14.99 -6.59 10.18
N GLY A 158 -14.18 -7.33 10.95
CA GLY A 158 -14.22 -8.79 11.06
C GLY A 158 -12.98 -9.53 10.55
N ALA A 159 -12.02 -8.82 9.95
CA ALA A 159 -10.72 -9.37 9.58
C ALA A 159 -9.92 -9.80 10.81
N SER A 160 -9.16 -10.89 10.70
CA SER A 160 -8.30 -11.38 11.78
C SER A 160 -6.86 -11.60 11.32
N VAL A 161 -5.91 -11.49 12.26
CA VAL A 161 -4.52 -11.91 12.07
C VAL A 161 -4.43 -13.40 11.79
N ALA A 162 -5.40 -14.20 12.24
CA ALA A 162 -5.49 -15.62 11.95
C ALA A 162 -5.70 -15.94 10.45
N ASP A 163 -6.15 -14.95 9.66
CA ASP A 163 -6.33 -15.07 8.22
C ASP A 163 -5.03 -14.83 7.44
N PHE A 164 -3.95 -14.39 8.11
CA PHE A 164 -2.70 -14.00 7.44
C PHE A 164 -1.94 -15.24 6.95
N PRO A 165 -1.34 -15.18 5.74
CA PRO A 165 -0.38 -16.19 5.31
C PRO A 165 0.81 -16.28 6.27
N SER A 166 1.33 -17.49 6.51
CA SER A 166 2.49 -17.69 7.40
C SER A 166 3.68 -16.81 7.02
N ALA A 167 3.97 -16.67 5.72
CA ALA A 167 5.05 -15.81 5.24
C ALA A 167 4.90 -14.32 5.64
N VAL A 168 3.68 -13.83 5.79
CA VAL A 168 3.43 -12.46 6.29
C VAL A 168 3.70 -12.40 7.79
N LEU A 169 3.17 -13.37 8.55
CA LEU A 169 3.38 -13.45 10.00
C LEU A 169 4.87 -13.56 10.34
N ASP A 170 5.59 -14.47 9.68
CA ASP A 170 7.02 -14.71 9.88
C ASP A 170 7.83 -13.43 9.66
N ARG A 171 7.52 -12.67 8.61
CA ARG A 171 8.24 -11.43 8.30
C ARG A 171 7.88 -10.29 9.26
N LEU A 172 6.61 -10.18 9.68
CA LEU A 172 6.20 -9.20 10.68
C LEU A 172 6.88 -9.43 12.04
N MET A 173 7.11 -10.69 12.44
CA MET A 173 7.79 -11.01 13.71
C MET A 173 9.28 -10.67 13.70
N VAL A 174 9.93 -10.62 12.53
CA VAL A 174 11.35 -10.28 12.41
C VAL A 174 11.58 -8.77 12.39
N GLU A 175 10.58 -8.00 11.95
CA GLU A 175 10.64 -6.53 11.85
C GLU A 175 10.22 -5.81 13.14
N ALA A 176 9.59 -6.52 14.09
CA ALA A 176 9.11 -6.02 15.38
C ALA A 176 10.23 -5.97 16.44
#